data_AF-A0A2E6QHL5-F1
#
_entry.id   AF-A0A2E6QHL5-F1
#
_cell.length_a   1.000
_cell.length_b   1.000
_cell.length_c   1.000
_cell.angle_alpha   90.00
_cell.angle_beta   90.00
_cell.angle_gamma   90.00
#
_symmetry.space_group_name_H-M   'P 1'
#
loop_
_entity.id
_entity.type
_entity.pdbx_description
1 polymer ?
#
loop_
_entity_poly.entity_id
_entity_poly.type
_entity_poly.pdbx_seq_one_letter_code
_entity_poly.pdbx_strand_id
1 'polypeptide(L)'
;MRLRPDLAPFQRSVPTKASLDFAEQIAALTGLPFDREAVAADSLSLHETMFADLVRILGLEADEIEFRSGSYFAVRAFAVRAESGAAHVGLDLTFDYWLAALAHLGVIATCEVLSQAQLQAIARQVNETFLLFEDASRFRSVREGLKPYLAGYPHLINLSEGLGRAMLVFTLCHELAHCRLGHLDRPGSREIELEADRAAAELFLEVGRHGESDRATTVHVDPKVAGAPIILMHLLALHEAWLTFHGITLDSTRPRAAERLAGIEPLIRPSLDEIAAYVVDGVANGIADIRSSLIGTG
;
A
#
# COMPACT_ATOMS: atom_id res chain seq x y z
N MET A 1 6.37 -10.05 -18.17
CA MET A 1 5.58 -11.25 -17.76
C MET A 1 4.15 -11.08 -18.25
N ARG A 2 3.68 -11.92 -19.18
CA ARG A 2 2.32 -11.83 -19.73
C ARG A 2 1.34 -12.48 -18.73
N LEU A 3 0.57 -11.67 -18.01
CA LEU A 3 -0.63 -12.17 -17.33
C LEU A 3 -1.68 -12.46 -18.41
N ARG A 4 -2.06 -13.73 -18.55
CA ARG A 4 -3.33 -14.30 -19.09
C ARG A 4 -3.15 -15.82 -19.20
N PRO A 5 -4.14 -16.66 -18.84
CA PRO A 5 -5.56 -16.49 -19.20
C PRO A 5 -6.61 -16.63 -18.06
N ASP A 6 -6.26 -16.89 -16.81
CA ASP A 6 -7.24 -17.39 -15.81
C ASP A 6 -7.41 -16.54 -14.53
N LEU A 7 -6.68 -15.43 -14.35
CA LEU A 7 -6.81 -14.38 -13.30
C LEU A 7 -7.05 -14.85 -11.83
N ALA A 8 -7.01 -16.16 -11.59
CA ALA A 8 -7.16 -16.75 -10.29
C ALA A 8 -5.85 -16.54 -9.54
N PRO A 9 -5.91 -16.04 -8.30
CA PRO A 9 -4.72 -16.00 -7.47
C PRO A 9 -4.18 -17.43 -7.34
N PHE A 10 -2.86 -17.59 -7.39
CA PHE A 10 -2.23 -18.91 -7.23
C PHE A 10 -2.58 -19.50 -5.85
N GLN A 11 -2.67 -18.64 -4.86
CA GLN A 11 -2.98 -19.00 -3.49
C GLN A 11 -3.71 -17.85 -2.79
N ARG A 12 -4.82 -18.17 -2.10
CA ARG A 12 -5.36 -17.31 -1.06
C ARG A 12 -4.58 -17.52 0.22
N SER A 13 -4.17 -16.44 0.88
CA SER A 13 -3.58 -16.54 2.22
C SER A 13 -4.67 -16.89 3.22
N VAL A 14 -4.40 -17.88 4.07
CA VAL A 14 -5.28 -18.29 5.17
C VAL A 14 -4.56 -17.98 6.47
N PRO A 15 -5.25 -17.41 7.49
CA PRO A 15 -4.64 -17.18 8.79
C PRO A 15 -4.14 -18.51 9.37
N THR A 16 -2.86 -18.54 9.73
CA THR A 16 -2.25 -19.66 10.44
C THR A 16 -2.38 -19.47 11.94
N LYS A 17 -2.27 -20.55 12.72
CA LYS A 17 -2.19 -20.45 14.18
C LYS A 17 -1.09 -19.47 14.61
N ALA A 18 0.10 -19.57 14.02
CA ALA A 18 1.24 -18.72 14.36
C ALA A 18 1.01 -17.23 14.01
N SER A 19 0.31 -16.92 12.92
CA SER A 19 -0.02 -15.53 12.59
C SER A 19 -1.09 -14.95 13.51
N LEU A 20 -2.08 -15.77 13.91
CA LEU A 20 -3.09 -15.37 14.89
C LEU A 20 -2.50 -15.18 16.28
N ASP A 21 -1.60 -16.09 16.72
CA ASP A 21 -0.88 -15.96 18.00
C ASP A 21 -0.06 -14.65 18.03
N PHE A 22 0.58 -14.30 16.92
CA PHE A 22 1.33 -13.05 16.82
C PHE A 22 0.41 -11.82 16.80
N ALA A 23 -0.70 -11.85 16.06
CA ALA A 23 -1.67 -10.75 16.04
C ALA A 23 -2.29 -10.52 17.44
N GLU A 24 -2.59 -11.59 18.17
CA GLU A 24 -3.07 -11.55 19.56
C GLU A 24 -2.02 -10.94 20.50
N GLN A 25 -0.75 -11.30 20.34
CA GLN A 25 0.36 -10.67 21.07
C GLN A 25 0.44 -9.16 20.79
N ILE A 26 0.35 -8.75 19.53
CA ILE A 26 0.37 -7.34 19.14
C ILE A 26 -0.82 -6.59 19.75
N ALA A 27 -2.02 -7.16 19.69
CA ALA A 27 -3.21 -6.57 20.30
C ALA A 27 -3.06 -6.39 21.82
N ALA A 28 -2.48 -7.38 22.50
CA ALA A 28 -2.17 -7.27 23.93
C ALA A 28 -1.16 -6.14 24.22
N LEU A 29 -0.13 -5.97 23.39
CA LEU A 29 0.86 -4.90 23.53
C LEU A 29 0.28 -3.50 23.29
N THR A 30 -0.75 -3.39 22.45
CA THR A 30 -1.42 -2.12 22.13
C THR A 30 -2.67 -1.85 22.97
N GLY A 31 -3.05 -2.78 23.86
CA GLY A 31 -4.26 -2.68 24.67
C GLY A 31 -5.55 -2.78 23.85
N LEU A 32 -5.49 -3.37 22.65
CA LEU A 32 -6.64 -3.57 21.78
C LEU A 32 -7.34 -4.90 22.14
N PRO A 33 -8.69 -4.94 22.13
CA PRO A 33 -9.41 -6.19 22.24
C PRO A 33 -9.10 -7.09 21.04
N PHE A 34 -8.97 -8.40 21.27
CA PHE A 34 -8.69 -9.37 20.22
C PHE A 34 -9.69 -10.52 20.28
N ASP A 35 -10.56 -10.60 19.29
CA ASP A 35 -11.40 -11.76 19.03
C ASP A 35 -10.76 -12.60 17.94
N ARG A 36 -10.23 -13.75 18.34
CA ARG A 36 -9.47 -14.63 17.46
C ARG A 36 -10.32 -15.22 16.33
N GLU A 37 -11.59 -15.52 16.60
CA GLU A 37 -12.48 -16.11 15.60
C GLU A 37 -12.90 -15.03 14.60
N ALA A 38 -13.26 -13.85 15.09
CA ALA A 38 -13.61 -12.70 14.23
C ALA A 38 -12.42 -12.29 13.34
N VAL A 39 -11.22 -12.12 13.91
CA VAL A 39 -10.01 -11.76 13.14
C VAL A 39 -9.69 -12.81 12.08
N ALA A 40 -9.86 -14.10 12.40
CA ALA A 40 -9.65 -15.17 11.43
C ALA A 40 -10.67 -15.10 10.28
N ALA A 41 -11.95 -14.87 10.58
CA ALA A 41 -13.00 -14.72 9.58
C ALA A 41 -12.78 -13.48 8.69
N ASP A 42 -12.49 -12.34 9.30
CA ASP A 42 -12.24 -11.08 8.59
C ASP A 42 -11.04 -11.20 7.65
N SER A 43 -9.96 -11.84 8.09
CA SER A 43 -8.75 -12.01 7.26
C SER A 43 -8.97 -12.79 5.96
N LEU A 44 -10.05 -13.59 5.87
CA LEU A 44 -10.37 -14.36 4.66
C LEU A 44 -11.09 -13.53 3.58
N SER A 45 -11.64 -12.38 3.95
CA SER A 45 -12.49 -11.58 3.06
C SER A 45 -12.25 -10.07 3.16
N LEU A 46 -11.21 -9.65 3.88
CA LEU A 46 -10.90 -8.25 4.16
C LEU A 46 -10.81 -7.42 2.87
N HIS A 47 -9.98 -7.85 1.92
CA HIS A 47 -9.75 -7.07 0.69
C HIS A 47 -10.98 -7.01 -0.21
N GLU A 48 -11.73 -8.12 -0.32
CA GLU A 48 -13.01 -8.17 -1.03
C GLU A 48 -14.03 -7.24 -0.40
N THR A 49 -14.11 -7.20 0.94
CA THR A 49 -14.99 -6.30 1.68
C THR A 49 -14.57 -4.84 1.49
N MET A 50 -13.26 -4.56 1.54
CA MET A 50 -12.72 -3.23 1.27
C MET A 50 -13.06 -2.75 -0.13
N PHE A 51 -12.89 -3.61 -1.15
CA PHE A 51 -13.24 -3.25 -2.52
C PHE A 51 -14.74 -3.01 -2.70
N ALA A 52 -15.59 -3.86 -2.10
CA ALA A 52 -17.03 -3.67 -2.12
C ALA A 52 -17.46 -2.36 -1.46
N ASP A 53 -16.83 -1.98 -0.34
CA ASP A 53 -17.04 -0.68 0.29
C ASP A 53 -16.63 0.48 -0.64
N LEU A 54 -15.50 0.39 -1.35
CA LEU A 54 -15.10 1.43 -2.31
C LEU A 54 -16.10 1.58 -3.45
N VAL A 55 -16.50 0.48 -4.07
CA VAL A 55 -17.50 0.47 -5.15
C VAL A 55 -18.80 1.13 -4.67
N ARG A 56 -19.29 0.78 -3.48
CA ARG A 56 -20.49 1.36 -2.89
C ARG A 56 -20.33 2.86 -2.60
N ILE A 57 -19.23 3.27 -1.97
CA ILE A 57 -18.98 4.65 -1.58
C ILE A 57 -18.88 5.56 -2.81
N LEU A 58 -18.20 5.08 -3.85
CA LEU A 58 -17.97 5.81 -5.11
C LEU A 58 -19.17 5.72 -6.08
N GLY A 59 -20.25 5.03 -5.70
CA GLY A 59 -21.44 4.86 -6.53
C GLY A 59 -21.17 4.15 -7.85
N LEU A 60 -20.26 3.16 -7.84
CA LEU A 60 -19.92 2.35 -9.02
C LEU A 60 -20.84 1.12 -9.10
N GLU A 61 -21.14 0.69 -10.31
CA GLU A 61 -21.95 -0.50 -10.55
C GLU A 61 -21.14 -1.77 -10.28
N ALA A 62 -21.59 -2.58 -9.32
CA ALA A 62 -20.84 -3.72 -8.80
C ALA A 62 -20.70 -4.89 -9.81
N ASP A 63 -21.54 -4.93 -10.84
CA ASP A 63 -21.51 -5.92 -11.92
C ASP A 63 -20.55 -5.54 -13.06
N GLU A 64 -20.06 -4.30 -13.11
CA GLU A 64 -19.13 -3.84 -14.14
C GLU A 64 -17.65 -4.16 -13.81
N ILE A 65 -17.33 -4.36 -12.52
CA ILE A 65 -15.96 -4.53 -12.04
C ILE A 65 -15.84 -5.73 -11.10
N GLU A 66 -15.14 -6.77 -11.57
CA GLU A 66 -14.76 -7.91 -10.75
C GLU A 66 -13.51 -7.57 -9.92
N PHE A 67 -13.45 -8.07 -8.69
CA PHE A 67 -12.27 -7.95 -7.83
C PHE A 67 -11.77 -9.30 -7.33
N ARG A 68 -10.45 -9.47 -7.29
CA ARG A 68 -9.80 -10.62 -6.66
C ARG A 68 -8.53 -10.24 -5.91
N SER A 69 -8.39 -10.78 -4.70
CA SER A 69 -7.16 -10.69 -3.91
C SER A 69 -6.47 -12.05 -3.81
N GLY A 70 -5.14 -12.05 -3.73
CA GLY A 70 -4.36 -13.25 -3.44
C GLY A 70 -2.89 -13.12 -3.80
N SER A 71 -2.13 -14.22 -3.77
CA SER A 71 -0.72 -14.19 -4.17
C SER A 71 -0.59 -14.36 -5.67
N TYR A 72 -0.14 -13.31 -6.36
CA TYR A 72 0.14 -13.29 -7.80
C TYR A 72 1.64 -13.34 -8.12
N PHE A 73 2.51 -13.33 -7.08
CA PHE A 73 3.97 -13.24 -7.18
C PHE A 73 4.45 -12.05 -8.02
N ALA A 74 3.70 -10.95 -8.00
CA ALA A 74 3.94 -9.79 -8.85
C ALA A 74 4.01 -8.46 -8.08
N VAL A 75 3.91 -8.49 -6.75
CA VAL A 75 4.00 -7.33 -5.81
C VAL A 75 3.39 -6.06 -6.44
N ARG A 76 2.12 -6.14 -6.84
CA ARG A 76 1.37 -5.04 -7.46
C ARG A 76 -0.13 -5.16 -7.24
N ALA A 77 -0.84 -4.05 -7.45
CA ALA A 77 -2.22 -4.06 -7.90
C ALA A 77 -2.26 -3.90 -9.43
N PHE A 78 -3.37 -4.28 -10.06
CA PHE A 78 -3.56 -4.10 -11.50
C PHE A 78 -5.03 -4.14 -11.91
N ALA A 79 -5.38 -3.39 -12.95
CA ALA A 79 -6.63 -3.52 -13.68
C ALA A 79 -6.40 -4.11 -15.08
N VAL A 80 -7.27 -5.05 -15.48
CA VAL A 80 -7.26 -5.66 -16.82
C VAL A 80 -8.67 -5.95 -17.28
N ARG A 81 -8.88 -6.08 -18.60
CA ARG A 81 -10.14 -6.60 -19.13
C ARG A 81 -10.13 -8.13 -19.11
N ALA A 82 -11.10 -8.73 -18.44
CA ALA A 82 -11.30 -10.18 -18.42
C ALA A 82 -11.78 -10.69 -19.79
N GLU A 83 -11.72 -12.00 -20.02
CA GLU A 83 -12.23 -12.61 -21.27
C GLU A 83 -13.74 -12.41 -21.45
N SER A 84 -14.48 -12.28 -20.35
CA SER A 84 -15.90 -11.93 -20.33
C SER A 84 -16.20 -10.50 -20.82
N GLY A 85 -15.17 -9.66 -20.95
CA GLY A 85 -15.29 -8.24 -21.26
C GLY A 85 -15.43 -7.33 -20.03
N ALA A 86 -15.68 -7.90 -18.84
CA ALA A 86 -15.74 -7.16 -17.59
C ALA A 86 -14.38 -6.58 -17.20
N ALA A 87 -14.39 -5.45 -16.49
CA ALA A 87 -13.18 -4.93 -15.87
C ALA A 87 -12.82 -5.81 -14.67
N HIS A 88 -11.53 -6.07 -14.47
CA HIS A 88 -11.04 -6.89 -13.38
C HIS A 88 -9.92 -6.16 -12.65
N VAL A 89 -10.09 -5.97 -11.35
CA VAL A 89 -9.07 -5.41 -10.45
C VAL A 89 -8.47 -6.54 -9.61
N GLY A 90 -7.16 -6.70 -9.67
CA GLY A 90 -6.40 -7.67 -8.90
C GLY A 90 -5.50 -6.99 -7.87
N LEU A 91 -5.43 -7.57 -6.66
CA LEU A 91 -4.52 -7.14 -5.60
C LEU A 91 -3.61 -8.29 -5.15
N ASP A 92 -2.29 -8.12 -5.26
CA ASP A 92 -1.31 -9.04 -4.68
C ASP A 92 -1.17 -8.82 -3.17
N LEU A 93 -1.39 -9.86 -2.37
CA LEU A 93 -1.21 -9.79 -0.91
C LEU A 93 0.24 -9.48 -0.50
N THR A 94 1.21 -9.77 -1.37
CA THR A 94 2.61 -9.37 -1.17
C THR A 94 2.78 -7.86 -1.31
N PHE A 95 1.96 -7.21 -2.15
CA PHE A 95 1.95 -5.76 -2.30
C PHE A 95 1.31 -5.07 -1.10
N ASP A 96 0.18 -5.59 -0.61
CA ASP A 96 -0.43 -5.10 0.64
C ASP A 96 0.56 -5.19 1.81
N TYR A 97 1.21 -6.36 1.99
CA TYR A 97 2.27 -6.50 2.98
C TYR A 97 3.43 -5.50 2.76
N TRP A 98 3.84 -5.29 1.51
CA TRP A 98 4.90 -4.33 1.19
C TRP A 98 4.54 -2.91 1.64
N LEU A 99 3.29 -2.48 1.41
CA LEU A 99 2.78 -1.20 1.89
C LEU A 99 2.80 -1.12 3.41
N ALA A 100 2.22 -2.09 4.11
CA ALA A 100 2.18 -2.13 5.57
C ALA A 100 3.58 -2.14 6.19
N ALA A 101 4.49 -2.97 5.67
CA ALA A 101 5.85 -3.08 6.14
C ALA A 101 6.63 -1.76 6.00
N LEU A 102 6.57 -1.14 4.82
CA LEU A 102 7.28 0.12 4.58
C LEU A 102 6.65 1.29 5.32
N ALA A 103 5.32 1.34 5.45
CA ALA A 103 4.65 2.33 6.29
C ALA A 103 5.14 2.20 7.74
N HIS A 104 5.21 0.99 8.29
CA HIS A 104 5.69 0.78 9.66
C HIS A 104 7.15 1.15 9.86
N LEU A 105 8.03 0.71 8.97
CA LEU A 105 9.46 1.05 9.03
C LEU A 105 9.70 2.55 8.85
N GLY A 106 8.95 3.21 7.97
CA GLY A 106 9.00 4.67 7.78
C GLY A 106 8.51 5.44 9.00
N VAL A 107 7.43 5.00 9.64
CA VAL A 107 6.93 5.60 10.89
C VAL A 107 7.92 5.41 12.04
N ILE A 108 8.56 4.25 12.18
CA ILE A 108 9.63 4.06 13.19
C ILE A 108 10.76 5.05 12.94
N ALA A 109 11.25 5.18 11.69
CA ALA A 109 12.31 6.12 11.35
C ALA A 109 11.93 7.59 11.58
N THR A 110 10.64 7.89 11.66
CA THR A 110 10.11 9.24 11.88
C THR A 110 9.90 9.57 13.34
N CYS A 111 9.30 8.64 14.09
CA CYS A 111 8.80 8.89 15.44
C CYS A 111 9.80 8.52 16.55
N GLU A 112 10.84 7.75 16.23
CA GLU A 112 11.80 7.25 17.20
C GLU A 112 13.17 7.93 17.08
N VAL A 113 13.84 8.10 18.22
CA VAL A 113 15.24 8.51 18.25
C VAL A 113 16.11 7.27 18.05
N LEU A 114 16.46 6.99 16.80
CA LEU A 114 17.22 5.80 16.43
C LEU A 114 18.73 6.05 16.49
N SER A 115 19.46 5.09 17.06
CA SER A 115 20.91 4.99 16.83
C SER A 115 21.21 4.62 15.38
N GLN A 116 22.42 4.92 14.91
CA GLN A 116 22.88 4.53 13.57
C GLN A 116 22.75 3.03 13.31
N ALA A 117 23.01 2.18 14.32
CA ALA A 117 22.86 0.73 14.20
C ALA A 117 21.39 0.31 14.00
N GLN A 118 20.45 0.97 14.68
CA GLN A 118 19.01 0.72 14.51
C GLN A 118 18.53 1.18 13.13
N LEU A 119 18.94 2.37 12.68
CA LEU A 119 18.58 2.87 11.35
C LEU A 119 19.14 1.98 10.24
N GLN A 120 20.37 1.49 10.38
CA GLN A 120 20.95 0.49 9.47
C GLN A 120 20.18 -0.84 9.49
N ALA A 121 19.63 -1.26 10.64
CA ALA A 121 18.80 -2.45 10.72
C ALA A 121 17.49 -2.28 9.97
N ILE A 122 16.83 -1.12 10.13
CA ILE A 122 15.65 -0.74 9.35
C ILE A 122 15.97 -0.73 7.86
N ALA A 123 17.06 -0.09 7.44
CA ALA A 123 17.49 -0.06 6.04
C ALA A 123 17.70 -1.47 5.47
N ARG A 124 18.32 -2.39 6.24
CA ARG A 124 18.44 -3.80 5.84
C ARG A 124 17.07 -4.48 5.67
N GLN A 125 16.12 -4.22 6.58
CA GLN A 125 14.77 -4.78 6.45
C GLN A 125 14.01 -4.20 5.24
N VAL A 126 14.20 -2.91 4.93
CA VAL A 126 13.67 -2.28 3.71
C VAL A 126 14.27 -2.92 2.46
N ASN A 127 15.58 -3.19 2.45
CA ASN A 127 16.24 -3.93 1.37
C ASN A 127 15.59 -5.31 1.15
N GLU A 128 15.40 -6.09 2.22
CA GLU A 128 14.71 -7.39 2.16
C GLU A 128 13.29 -7.27 1.62
N THR A 129 12.60 -6.17 1.93
CA THR A 129 11.24 -5.88 1.46
C THR A 129 11.21 -5.53 -0.03
N PHE A 130 12.22 -4.83 -0.56
CA PHE A 130 12.34 -4.58 -2.01
C PHE A 130 12.69 -5.82 -2.82
N LEU A 131 13.46 -6.76 -2.25
CA LEU A 131 13.79 -8.02 -2.92
C LEU A 131 12.55 -8.88 -3.22
N LEU A 132 11.39 -8.58 -2.62
CA LEU A 132 10.12 -9.22 -2.98
C LEU A 132 9.69 -8.94 -4.43
N PHE A 133 10.10 -7.81 -5.02
CA PHE A 133 9.83 -7.50 -6.43
C PHE A 133 10.63 -8.39 -7.39
N GLU A 134 11.77 -8.92 -6.94
CA GLU A 134 12.59 -9.85 -7.72
C GLU A 134 12.18 -11.31 -7.46
N ASP A 135 11.91 -11.64 -6.20
CA ASP A 135 11.56 -13.00 -5.78
C ASP A 135 10.54 -13.00 -4.65
N ALA A 136 9.26 -13.08 -5.04
CA ALA A 136 8.15 -13.17 -4.10
C ALA A 136 8.11 -14.51 -3.32
N SER A 137 8.91 -15.52 -3.65
CA SER A 137 9.02 -16.75 -2.83
C SER A 137 9.63 -16.47 -1.45
N ARG A 138 10.37 -15.37 -1.30
CA ARG A 138 10.95 -14.88 -0.05
C ARG A 138 9.91 -14.28 0.91
N PHE A 139 8.65 -14.16 0.49
CA PHE A 139 7.60 -13.52 1.27
C PHE A 139 7.54 -13.98 2.73
N ARG A 140 7.63 -15.29 2.99
CA ARG A 140 7.60 -15.82 4.36
C ARG A 140 8.78 -15.34 5.19
N SER A 141 10.01 -15.39 4.68
CA SER A 141 11.20 -14.99 5.44
C SER A 141 11.21 -13.48 5.69
N VAL A 142 10.81 -12.68 4.70
CA VAL A 142 10.72 -11.22 4.85
C VAL A 142 9.67 -10.85 5.91
N ARG A 143 8.52 -11.54 5.93
CA ARG A 143 7.48 -11.36 6.95
C ARG A 143 7.95 -11.69 8.36
N GLU A 144 8.73 -12.76 8.54
CA GLU A 144 9.33 -13.07 9.83
C GLU A 144 10.34 -12.00 10.27
N GLY A 145 11.09 -11.42 9.33
CA GLY A 145 12.02 -10.32 9.59
C GLY A 145 11.35 -9.02 10.08
N LEU A 146 10.07 -8.80 9.75
CA LEU A 146 9.32 -7.62 10.20
C LEU A 146 8.82 -7.74 11.66
N LYS A 147 8.60 -8.97 12.16
CA LYS A 147 8.02 -9.21 13.50
C LYS A 147 8.72 -8.47 14.65
N PRO A 148 10.07 -8.41 14.72
CA PRO A 148 10.75 -7.66 15.77
C PRO A 148 10.43 -6.17 15.78
N TYR A 149 10.14 -5.57 14.62
CA TYR A 149 9.77 -4.16 14.52
C TYR A 149 8.34 -3.93 15.02
N LEU A 150 7.40 -4.78 14.59
CA LEU A 150 6.01 -4.73 15.09
C LEU A 150 5.93 -4.93 16.61
N ALA A 151 6.66 -5.91 17.15
CA ALA A 151 6.69 -6.17 18.59
C ALA A 151 7.51 -5.13 19.38
N GLY A 152 8.52 -4.52 18.75
CA GLY A 152 9.40 -3.53 19.38
C GLY A 152 8.82 -2.12 19.43
N TYR A 153 7.93 -1.78 18.49
CA TYR A 153 7.30 -0.46 18.37
C TYR A 153 5.76 -0.55 18.27
N PRO A 154 5.08 -1.24 19.21
CA PRO A 154 3.64 -1.49 19.11
C PRO A 154 2.82 -0.20 19.18
N HIS A 155 3.30 0.84 19.88
CA HIS A 155 2.62 2.14 19.99
C HIS A 155 2.53 2.89 18.65
N LEU A 156 3.32 2.50 17.65
CA LEU A 156 3.31 3.11 16.31
C LEU A 156 2.37 2.38 15.34
N ILE A 157 1.89 1.19 15.69
CA ILE A 157 1.11 0.31 14.78
C ILE A 157 -0.17 1.01 14.30
N ASN A 158 -0.87 1.72 15.18
CA ASN A 158 -2.11 2.41 14.78
C ASN A 158 -1.87 3.44 13.66
N LEU A 159 -0.77 4.19 13.74
CA LEU A 159 -0.39 5.15 12.70
C LEU A 159 0.07 4.44 11.43
N SER A 160 0.96 3.46 11.54
CA SER A 160 1.53 2.79 10.37
C SER A 160 0.52 1.94 9.61
N GLU A 161 -0.36 1.22 10.31
CA GLU A 161 -1.42 0.42 9.68
C GLU A 161 -2.51 1.33 9.07
N GLY A 162 -2.83 2.46 9.73
CA GLY A 162 -3.70 3.48 9.17
C GLY A 162 -3.14 4.05 7.86
N LEU A 163 -1.85 4.37 7.84
CA LEU A 163 -1.13 4.82 6.65
C LEU A 163 -1.11 3.74 5.56
N GLY A 164 -0.71 2.51 5.88
CA GLY A 164 -0.66 1.40 4.93
C GLY A 164 -2.01 1.13 4.28
N ARG A 165 -3.08 1.12 5.09
CA ARG A 165 -4.46 0.97 4.59
C ARG A 165 -4.87 2.12 3.67
N ALA A 166 -4.58 3.37 4.04
CA ALA A 166 -4.90 4.52 3.21
C ALA A 166 -4.12 4.50 1.87
N MET A 167 -2.85 4.06 1.86
CA MET A 167 -2.10 3.84 0.62
C MET A 167 -2.72 2.74 -0.25
N LEU A 168 -3.21 1.67 0.37
CA LEU A 168 -3.92 0.61 -0.34
C LEU A 168 -5.22 1.12 -0.95
N VAL A 169 -6.01 1.91 -0.21
CA VAL A 169 -7.23 2.56 -0.72
C VAL A 169 -6.92 3.44 -1.92
N PHE A 170 -5.89 4.28 -1.86
CA PHE A 170 -5.45 5.08 -3.01
C PHE A 170 -5.05 4.20 -4.20
N THR A 171 -4.31 3.12 -3.96
CA THR A 171 -3.92 2.18 -5.02
C THR A 171 -5.14 1.52 -5.68
N LEU A 172 -6.15 1.13 -4.90
CA LEU A 172 -7.39 0.59 -5.47
C LEU A 172 -8.18 1.66 -6.23
N CYS A 173 -8.19 2.92 -5.76
CA CYS A 173 -8.74 4.05 -6.51
C CYS A 173 -8.04 4.26 -7.85
N HIS A 174 -6.73 4.04 -7.93
CA HIS A 174 -5.95 4.09 -9.17
C HIS A 174 -6.38 3.02 -10.17
N GLU A 175 -6.53 1.79 -9.72
CA GLU A 175 -7.02 0.70 -10.59
C GLU A 175 -8.48 0.92 -11.03
N LEU A 176 -9.33 1.45 -10.15
CA LEU A 176 -10.69 1.86 -10.49
C LEU A 176 -10.70 3.01 -11.50
N ALA A 177 -9.77 3.97 -11.41
CA ALA A 177 -9.63 5.04 -12.38
C ALA A 177 -9.30 4.50 -13.78
N HIS A 178 -8.40 3.50 -13.88
CA HIS A 178 -8.15 2.83 -15.16
C HIS A 178 -9.41 2.20 -15.77
N CYS A 179 -10.27 1.63 -14.92
CA CYS A 179 -11.54 1.05 -15.35
C CYS A 179 -12.49 2.15 -15.88
N ARG A 180 -12.68 3.23 -15.12
CA ARG A 180 -13.60 4.33 -15.45
C ARG A 180 -13.17 5.14 -16.69
N LEU A 181 -11.87 5.35 -16.86
CA LEU A 181 -11.32 6.13 -17.97
C LEU A 181 -11.15 5.32 -19.27
N GLY A 182 -11.56 4.06 -19.28
CA GLY A 182 -11.43 3.20 -20.47
C GLY A 182 -9.97 2.91 -20.83
N HIS A 183 -9.07 2.91 -19.85
CA HIS A 183 -7.64 2.69 -20.06
C HIS A 183 -7.31 1.23 -20.39
N LEU A 184 -8.19 0.29 -20.02
CA LEU A 184 -7.95 -1.15 -20.16
C LEU A 184 -7.82 -1.63 -21.61
N ASP A 185 -8.35 -0.86 -22.57
CA ASP A 185 -8.32 -1.16 -24.00
C ASP A 185 -7.18 -0.44 -24.74
N ARG A 186 -6.39 0.36 -24.02
CA ARG A 186 -5.31 1.18 -24.58
C ARG A 186 -3.96 0.58 -24.17
N PRO A 187 -2.92 0.67 -25.02
CA PRO A 187 -1.57 0.37 -24.60
C PRO A 187 -1.18 1.27 -23.41
N GLY A 188 -0.61 0.69 -22.37
CA GLY A 188 -0.12 1.44 -21.22
C GLY A 188 0.88 2.52 -21.66
N SER A 189 0.74 3.72 -21.11
CA SER A 189 1.62 4.85 -21.42
C SER A 189 1.77 5.75 -20.20
N ARG A 190 2.82 6.57 -20.22
CA ARG A 190 3.10 7.56 -19.18
C ARG A 190 1.90 8.48 -18.92
N GLU A 191 1.23 8.94 -19.98
CA GLU A 191 0.08 9.84 -19.89
C GLU A 191 -1.12 9.17 -19.23
N ILE A 192 -1.42 7.93 -19.62
CA ILE A 192 -2.51 7.12 -19.07
C ILE A 192 -2.34 6.89 -17.56
N GLU A 193 -1.10 6.64 -17.12
CA GLU A 193 -0.79 6.46 -15.69
C GLU A 193 -0.96 7.76 -14.90
N LEU A 194 -0.48 8.88 -15.42
CA LEU A 194 -0.63 10.19 -14.76
C LEU A 194 -2.09 10.65 -14.74
N GLU A 195 -2.88 10.32 -15.76
CA GLU A 195 -4.31 10.57 -15.79
C GLU A 195 -5.04 9.74 -14.73
N ALA A 196 -4.69 8.45 -14.62
CA ALA A 196 -5.22 7.57 -13.58
C ALA A 196 -4.81 8.05 -12.17
N ASP A 197 -3.57 8.48 -11.94
CA ASP A 197 -3.10 9.00 -10.65
C ASP A 197 -3.94 10.22 -10.18
N ARG A 198 -4.26 11.14 -11.10
CA ARG A 198 -5.07 12.32 -10.78
C ARG A 198 -6.51 11.94 -10.44
N ALA A 199 -7.14 11.08 -11.24
CA ALA A 199 -8.48 10.59 -10.96
C ALA A 199 -8.51 9.79 -9.65
N ALA A 200 -7.46 9.00 -9.36
CA ALA A 200 -7.32 8.26 -8.11
C ALA A 200 -7.27 9.20 -6.90
N ALA A 201 -6.57 10.33 -7.00
CA ALA A 201 -6.51 11.33 -5.94
C ALA A 201 -7.90 11.92 -5.65
N GLU A 202 -8.69 12.22 -6.69
CA GLU A 202 -10.06 12.72 -6.52
C GLU A 202 -10.97 11.68 -5.86
N LEU A 203 -10.92 10.42 -6.31
CA LEU A 203 -11.68 9.30 -5.73
C LEU A 203 -11.26 9.05 -4.27
N PHE A 204 -9.97 9.09 -3.97
CA PHE A 204 -9.45 8.92 -2.63
C PHE A 204 -9.99 9.98 -1.66
N LEU A 205 -10.03 11.26 -2.09
CA LEU A 205 -10.59 12.35 -1.30
C LEU A 205 -12.11 12.18 -1.08
N GLU A 206 -12.83 11.63 -2.05
CA GLU A 206 -14.23 11.28 -1.90
C GLU A 206 -14.46 10.20 -0.84
N VAL A 207 -13.65 9.14 -0.87
CA VAL A 207 -13.65 8.08 0.16
C VAL A 207 -13.34 8.65 1.54
N GLY A 208 -12.32 9.53 1.65
CA GLY A 208 -11.97 10.21 2.88
C GLY A 208 -13.14 11.02 3.46
N ARG A 209 -13.80 11.85 2.64
CA ARG A 209 -14.98 12.62 3.04
C ARG A 209 -16.14 11.74 3.49
N HIS A 210 -16.38 10.62 2.80
CA HIS A 210 -17.42 9.67 3.20
C HIS A 210 -17.11 9.05 4.57
N GLY A 211 -15.86 8.68 4.80
CA GLY A 211 -15.39 8.09 6.06
C GLY A 211 -15.59 8.99 7.29
N GLU A 212 -15.63 10.32 7.12
CA GLU A 212 -15.97 11.25 8.21
C GLU A 212 -17.42 11.09 8.68
N SER A 213 -18.32 10.76 7.75
CA SER A 213 -19.76 10.57 8.00
C SER A 213 -20.12 9.14 8.41
N ASP A 214 -19.38 8.14 7.94
CA ASP A 214 -19.55 6.73 8.28
C ASP A 214 -18.20 6.05 8.58
N ARG A 215 -17.91 5.95 9.88
CA ARG A 215 -16.67 5.35 10.40
C ARG A 215 -16.71 3.82 10.46
N ALA A 216 -17.85 3.18 10.15
CA ALA A 216 -18.01 1.74 10.25
C ALA A 216 -17.52 0.98 9.00
N THR A 217 -16.98 1.68 8.00
CA THR A 217 -16.50 1.09 6.75
C THR A 217 -15.09 0.53 6.88
N THR A 218 -14.78 -0.52 6.14
CA THR A 218 -13.45 -1.16 6.16
C THR A 218 -12.36 -0.32 5.50
N VAL A 219 -12.76 0.69 4.72
CA VAL A 219 -11.91 1.64 3.97
C VAL A 219 -11.91 3.04 4.57
N HIS A 220 -12.37 3.21 5.80
CA HIS A 220 -12.29 4.48 6.51
C HIS A 220 -10.83 4.99 6.54
N VAL A 221 -10.63 6.21 6.03
CA VAL A 221 -9.36 6.94 6.09
C VAL A 221 -9.48 7.98 7.19
N ASP A 222 -8.74 7.83 8.29
CA ASP A 222 -8.67 8.87 9.33
C ASP A 222 -8.06 10.14 8.70
N PRO A 223 -8.63 11.33 8.93
CA PRO A 223 -8.10 12.58 8.38
C PRO A 223 -6.59 12.79 8.63
N LYS A 224 -6.06 12.29 9.75
CA LYS A 224 -4.63 12.37 10.09
C LYS A 224 -3.71 11.60 9.15
N VAL A 225 -4.26 10.64 8.38
CA VAL A 225 -3.52 9.84 7.40
C VAL A 225 -3.99 10.11 5.96
N ALA A 226 -4.79 11.15 5.73
CA ALA A 226 -5.26 11.53 4.39
C ALA A 226 -4.11 11.90 3.42
N GLY A 227 -2.91 12.19 3.94
CA GLY A 227 -1.71 12.40 3.14
C GLY A 227 -1.01 11.13 2.63
N ALA A 228 -1.56 9.94 2.90
CA ALA A 228 -0.99 8.65 2.49
C ALA A 228 -0.61 8.54 0.99
N PRO A 229 -1.36 9.09 0.02
CA PRO A 229 -0.94 9.06 -1.39
C PRO A 229 0.41 9.74 -1.64
N ILE A 230 0.71 10.84 -0.93
CA ILE A 230 1.99 11.55 -1.03
C ILE A 230 3.11 10.66 -0.47
N ILE A 231 2.88 10.05 0.69
CA ILE A 231 3.84 9.14 1.33
C ILE A 231 4.12 7.93 0.43
N LEU A 232 3.10 7.37 -0.23
CA LEU A 232 3.27 6.28 -1.20
C LEU A 232 4.25 6.67 -2.31
N MET A 233 4.16 7.89 -2.84
CA MET A 233 5.12 8.34 -3.86
C MET A 233 6.54 8.45 -3.33
N HIS A 234 6.74 8.83 -2.05
CA HIS A 234 8.06 8.79 -1.44
C HIS A 234 8.61 7.36 -1.30
N LEU A 235 7.75 6.39 -0.95
CA LEU A 235 8.13 4.97 -0.91
C LEU A 235 8.49 4.42 -2.30
N LEU A 236 7.72 4.78 -3.33
CA LEU A 236 8.04 4.44 -4.72
C LEU A 236 9.35 5.08 -5.17
N ALA A 237 9.60 6.35 -4.82
CA ALA A 237 10.87 7.02 -5.12
C ALA A 237 12.07 6.35 -4.42
N LEU A 238 11.88 5.86 -3.19
CA LEU A 238 12.89 5.07 -2.49
C LEU A 238 13.17 3.76 -3.23
N HIS A 239 12.14 3.06 -3.71
CA HIS A 239 12.31 1.84 -4.51
C HIS A 239 13.01 2.11 -5.85
N GLU A 240 12.63 3.17 -6.57
CA GLU A 240 13.28 3.58 -7.82
C GLU A 240 14.77 3.89 -7.62
N ALA A 241 15.13 4.55 -6.51
CA ALA A 241 16.51 4.81 -6.14
C ALA A 241 17.27 3.52 -5.83
N TRP A 242 16.64 2.57 -5.12
CA TRP A 242 17.20 1.26 -4.84
C TRP A 242 17.46 0.45 -6.12
N LEU A 243 16.51 0.42 -7.06
CA LEU A 243 16.67 -0.23 -8.37
C LEU A 243 17.86 0.37 -9.14
N THR A 244 17.95 1.70 -9.17
CA THR A 244 19.05 2.41 -9.84
C THR A 244 20.41 2.09 -9.21
N PHE A 245 20.48 2.06 -7.88
CA PHE A 245 21.70 1.70 -7.15
C PHE A 245 22.18 0.28 -7.47
N HIS A 246 21.26 -0.65 -7.70
CA HIS A 246 21.57 -2.02 -8.13
C HIS A 246 21.76 -2.18 -9.65
N GLY A 247 21.81 -1.07 -10.41
CA GLY A 247 22.03 -1.08 -11.85
C GLY A 247 20.82 -1.54 -12.67
N ILE A 248 19.63 -1.61 -12.06
CA ILE A 248 18.40 -1.99 -12.74
C ILE A 248 17.83 -0.79 -13.48
N THR A 249 17.65 -0.93 -14.79
CA THR A 249 17.08 0.12 -15.63
C THR A 249 15.57 0.19 -15.41
N LEU A 250 15.10 1.36 -15.01
CA LEU A 250 13.69 1.63 -14.82
C LEU A 250 12.96 1.78 -16.17
N ASP A 251 11.74 1.26 -16.25
CA ASP A 251 10.87 1.34 -17.43
C ASP A 251 10.56 2.80 -17.78
N SER A 252 10.87 3.22 -19.01
CA SER A 252 10.62 4.58 -19.51
C SER A 252 9.18 4.82 -19.94
N THR A 253 8.37 3.76 -20.04
CA THR A 253 6.95 3.84 -20.39
C THR A 253 6.05 4.16 -19.18
N ARG A 254 6.60 4.08 -17.97
CA ARG A 254 5.93 4.41 -16.71
C ARG A 254 6.45 5.74 -16.16
N PRO A 255 5.57 6.61 -15.61
CA PRO A 255 6.04 7.84 -14.97
C PRO A 255 6.83 7.51 -13.71
N ARG A 256 7.88 8.29 -13.46
CA ARG A 256 8.65 8.23 -12.21
C ARG A 256 7.79 8.64 -11.02
N ALA A 257 8.14 8.14 -9.84
CA ALA A 257 7.47 8.51 -8.60
C ALA A 257 7.45 10.03 -8.35
N ALA A 258 8.53 10.73 -8.69
CA ALA A 258 8.59 12.19 -8.60
C ALA A 258 7.61 12.90 -9.54
N GLU A 259 7.36 12.34 -10.73
CA GLU A 259 6.39 12.90 -11.68
C GLU A 259 4.95 12.63 -11.24
N ARG A 260 4.69 11.42 -10.72
CA ARG A 260 3.39 11.09 -10.11
C ARG A 260 3.10 12.01 -8.94
N LEU A 261 4.09 12.22 -8.05
CA LEU A 261 4.01 13.14 -6.91
C LEU A 261 3.62 14.56 -7.35
N ALA A 262 4.29 15.10 -8.38
CA ALA A 262 3.97 16.42 -8.92
C ALA A 262 2.54 16.52 -9.48
N GLY A 263 1.93 15.40 -9.88
CA GLY A 263 0.54 15.33 -10.32
C GLY A 263 -0.48 15.24 -9.19
N ILE A 264 -0.17 14.50 -8.12
CA ILE A 264 -1.13 14.22 -7.03
C ILE A 264 -1.04 15.23 -5.86
N GLU A 265 0.15 15.73 -5.55
CA GLU A 265 0.37 16.58 -4.37
C GLU A 265 -0.45 17.87 -4.41
N PRO A 266 -0.58 18.57 -5.55
CA PRO A 266 -1.46 19.76 -5.63
C PRO A 266 -2.94 19.46 -5.41
N LEU A 267 -3.39 18.21 -5.56
CA LEU A 267 -4.78 17.79 -5.32
C LEU A 267 -5.00 17.40 -3.86
N ILE A 268 -4.05 16.68 -3.27
CA ILE A 268 -4.16 16.14 -1.90
C ILE A 268 -3.74 17.15 -0.83
N ARG A 269 -2.61 17.84 -0.99
CA ARG A 269 -2.05 18.70 0.07
C ARG A 269 -3.02 19.80 0.54
N PRO A 270 -3.83 20.45 -0.32
CA PRO A 270 -4.80 21.46 0.12
C PRO A 270 -5.93 20.94 1.02
N SER A 271 -6.21 19.64 1.02
CA SER A 271 -7.24 19.03 1.88
C SER A 271 -6.69 18.49 3.20
N LEU A 272 -5.38 18.59 3.43
CA LEU A 272 -4.76 18.12 4.67
C LEU A 272 -4.90 19.17 5.78
N ASP A 273 -5.26 18.71 6.98
CA ASP A 273 -5.10 19.52 8.17
C ASP A 273 -3.62 19.59 8.60
N GLU A 274 -3.33 20.38 9.63
CA GLU A 274 -1.96 20.56 10.14
C GLU A 274 -1.34 19.24 10.60
N ILE A 275 -2.13 18.34 11.20
CA ILE A 275 -1.64 17.05 11.70
C ILE A 275 -1.27 16.14 10.53
N ALA A 276 -2.15 16.03 9.54
CA ALA A 276 -1.92 15.22 8.36
C ALA A 276 -0.71 15.74 7.55
N ALA A 277 -0.56 17.06 7.42
CA ALA A 277 0.61 17.67 6.80
C ALA A 277 1.90 17.35 7.57
N TYR A 278 1.87 17.44 8.90
CA TYR A 278 3.01 17.09 9.76
C TYR A 278 3.39 15.60 9.63
N VAL A 279 2.40 14.70 9.56
CA VAL A 279 2.62 13.27 9.33
C VAL A 279 3.29 13.04 7.96
N VAL A 280 2.81 13.69 6.89
CA VAL A 280 3.42 13.58 5.56
C VAL A 280 4.88 14.00 5.57
N ASP A 281 5.15 15.22 6.07
CA ASP A 281 6.50 15.77 6.04
C ASP A 281 7.45 14.97 6.95
N GLY A 282 6.97 14.54 8.12
CA GLY A 282 7.72 13.66 9.03
C GLY A 282 8.08 12.33 8.38
N VAL A 283 7.09 11.62 7.82
CA VAL A 283 7.31 10.31 7.20
C VAL A 283 8.18 10.42 5.94
N ALA A 284 8.04 11.48 5.15
CA ALA A 284 8.92 11.74 4.02
C ALA A 284 10.40 11.91 4.47
N ASN A 285 10.64 12.59 5.59
CA ASN A 285 11.98 12.72 6.17
C ASN A 285 12.52 11.36 6.68
N GLY A 286 11.71 10.58 7.39
CA GLY A 286 12.10 9.24 7.82
C GLY A 286 12.47 8.31 6.65
N ILE A 287 11.73 8.40 5.54
CA ILE A 287 12.05 7.69 4.29
C ILE A 287 13.40 8.15 3.71
N ALA A 288 13.70 9.45 3.77
CA ALA A 288 14.99 10.00 3.31
C ALA A 288 16.17 9.55 4.19
N ASP A 289 15.97 9.40 5.50
CA ASP A 289 16.98 8.87 6.42
C ASP A 289 17.27 7.39 6.15
N ILE A 290 16.21 6.60 5.90
CA ILE A 290 16.32 5.21 5.45
C ILE A 290 17.10 5.15 4.14
N ARG A 291 16.77 6.00 3.15
CA ARG A 291 17.46 6.07 1.86
C ARG A 291 18.96 6.28 2.05
N SER A 292 19.33 7.28 2.85
CA SER A 292 20.73 7.64 3.11
C SER A 292 21.51 6.47 3.71
N SER A 293 20.85 5.66 4.54
CA SER A 293 21.44 4.45 5.14
C SER A 293 21.48 3.26 4.19
N LEU A 294 20.53 3.17 3.25
CA LEU A 294 20.38 2.05 2.33
C LEU A 294 21.35 2.10 1.15
N ILE A 295 21.49 3.25 0.51
CA ILE A 295 22.26 3.44 -0.73
C ILE A 295 23.40 4.47 -0.61
N GLY A 296 23.63 4.99 0.61
CA GLY A 296 24.59 6.07 0.86
C GLY A 296 24.06 7.45 0.43
N THR A 297 24.73 8.51 0.90
CA THR A 297 24.54 9.85 0.35
C THR A 297 25.27 9.93 -0.99
N GLY A 298 24.53 9.86 -2.09
CA GLY A 298 25.03 10.26 -3.41
C GLY A 298 25.24 11.78 -3.48
#